data_AF-A0A1L4D1A5-F1
#
_entry.id   AF-A0A1L4D1A5-F1
#
_cell.length_a   1.000
_cell.length_b   1.000
_cell.length_c   1.000
_cell.angle_alpha   90.00
_cell.angle_beta   90.00
_cell.angle_gamma   90.00
#
_symmetry.space_group_name_H-M   'P 1'
#
loop_
_entity.id
_entity.type
_entity.pdbx_description
1 polymer ?
#
loop_
_entity_poly.entity_id
_entity_poly.type
_entity_poly.pdbx_seq_one_letter_code
_entity_poly.pdbx_strand_id
1 'polypeptide(L)'
;MINVLIKIINKILFLLFILYPFSVYADCKIVNLQEFEKLVEEKSPVTLIFFSTWCSDCIESLKATKKDESLNKNYIIVSTFNSDFKSANKVLADFGIDGLCILDKNSEIAKKYGIKSVPHKISISK
;
A
#
# COMPACT_ATOMS: atom_id res chain seq x y z
N MET A 1 -40.56 -27.61 2.56
CA MET A 1 -40.36 -26.15 2.74
C MET A 1 -38.90 -25.77 3.03
N ILE A 2 -38.19 -26.50 3.90
CA ILE A 2 -36.79 -26.22 4.30
C ILE A 2 -35.78 -26.21 3.13
N ASN A 3 -35.85 -27.17 2.20
CA ASN A 3 -34.91 -27.25 1.06
C ASN A 3 -34.98 -26.07 0.07
N VAL A 4 -36.13 -25.40 -0.02
CA VAL A 4 -36.29 -24.21 -0.88
C VAL A 4 -35.63 -23.01 -0.22
N LEU A 5 -35.78 -22.87 1.10
CA LEU A 5 -35.16 -21.81 1.89
C LEU A 5 -33.63 -21.89 1.83
N ILE A 6 -33.05 -23.09 1.97
CA ILE A 6 -31.60 -23.32 1.87
C ILE A 6 -31.05 -22.97 0.48
N LYS A 7 -31.77 -23.31 -0.59
CA LYS A 7 -31.38 -22.94 -1.97
C LYS A 7 -31.38 -21.43 -2.20
N ILE A 8 -32.36 -20.72 -1.63
CA ILE A 8 -32.46 -19.26 -1.72
C ILE A 8 -31.33 -18.61 -0.91
N ILE A 9 -31.08 -19.08 0.32
CA ILE A 9 -29.98 -18.59 1.17
C ILE A 9 -28.63 -18.80 0.47
N ASN A 10 -28.37 -19.98 -0.11
CA ASN A 10 -27.13 -20.26 -0.83
C ASN A 10 -26.98 -19.40 -2.09
N LYS A 11 -28.07 -19.11 -2.82
CA LYS A 11 -28.04 -18.18 -3.96
C LYS A 11 -27.74 -16.75 -3.54
N ILE A 12 -28.32 -16.28 -2.43
CA ILE A 12 -28.08 -14.94 -1.88
C ILE A 12 -26.64 -14.82 -1.37
N LEU A 13 -26.12 -15.85 -0.70
CA LEU A 13 -24.75 -15.90 -0.21
C LEU A 13 -23.73 -15.88 -1.36
N PHE A 14 -24.01 -16.58 -2.46
CA PHE A 14 -23.18 -16.58 -3.66
C PHE A 14 -23.23 -15.22 -4.41
N LEU A 15 -24.38 -14.54 -4.43
CA LEU A 15 -24.53 -13.19 -4.99
C LEU A 15 -23.79 -12.12 -4.17
N LEU A 16 -23.78 -12.24 -2.85
CA LEU A 16 -23.03 -11.34 -1.96
C LEU A 16 -21.51 -11.46 -2.14
N PHE A 17 -21.01 -12.66 -2.47
CA PHE A 17 -19.57 -12.89 -2.70
C PHE A 17 -19.06 -12.27 -4.03
N ILE A 18 -19.94 -12.11 -5.03
CA ILE A 18 -19.60 -11.49 -6.31
C ILE A 18 -19.63 -9.94 -6.23
N LEU A 19 -20.46 -9.39 -5.34
CA LEU A 19 -20.66 -7.94 -5.19
C LEU A 19 -19.78 -7.29 -4.11
N TYR A 20 -19.10 -8.08 -3.29
CA TYR A 20 -18.06 -7.59 -2.39
C TYR A 20 -16.69 -7.95 -2.98
N PRO A 21 -16.15 -7.16 -3.92
CA PRO A 21 -14.71 -7.18 -4.08
C PRO A 21 -14.19 -6.72 -2.72
N PHE A 22 -13.60 -7.64 -1.95
CA PHE A 22 -12.71 -7.27 -0.86
C PHE A 22 -11.63 -6.43 -1.52
N SER A 23 -11.83 -5.12 -1.53
CA SER A 23 -10.92 -4.19 -2.15
C SER A 23 -9.74 -4.10 -1.20
N VAL A 24 -8.78 -5.02 -1.40
CA VAL A 24 -7.51 -5.09 -0.67
C VAL A 24 -6.63 -3.95 -1.17
N TYR A 25 -6.99 -2.73 -0.78
CA TYR A 25 -6.13 -1.56 -0.96
C TYR A 25 -5.12 -1.52 0.19
N ALA A 26 -3.99 -0.88 -0.07
CA ALA A 26 -2.99 -0.65 0.96
C ALA A 26 -3.58 0.23 2.09
N ASP A 27 -3.69 -0.34 3.28
CA ASP A 27 -3.94 0.42 4.51
C ASP A 27 -2.59 0.76 5.14
N CYS A 28 -2.26 2.05 5.18
CA CYS A 28 -1.02 2.50 5.77
C CYS A 28 -1.01 2.16 7.26
N LYS A 29 0.15 1.77 7.78
CA LYS A 29 0.34 1.61 9.23
C LYS A 29 1.42 2.56 9.73
N ILE A 30 1.30 2.95 10.99
CA ILE A 30 2.33 3.70 11.68
C ILE A 30 3.24 2.68 12.36
N VAL A 31 4.54 2.78 12.11
CA VAL A 31 5.58 1.96 12.76
C VAL A 31 6.69 2.89 13.23
N ASN A 32 7.47 2.46 14.20
CA ASN A 32 8.71 3.15 14.57
C ASN A 32 9.86 2.74 13.63
N LEU A 33 10.99 3.44 13.71
CA LEU A 33 12.14 3.20 12.84
C LEU A 33 12.71 1.78 12.96
N GLN A 34 12.76 1.20 14.16
CA GLN A 34 13.28 -0.15 14.39
C GLN A 34 12.38 -1.21 13.77
N GLU A 35 11.06 -1.07 13.93
CA GLU A 35 10.09 -1.95 13.28
C GLU A 35 10.13 -1.80 11.76
N PHE A 36 10.31 -0.58 11.24
CA PHE A 36 10.50 -0.36 9.81
C PHE A 36 11.73 -1.09 9.28
N GLU A 37 12.87 -0.98 9.94
CA GLU A 37 14.10 -1.68 9.53
C GLU A 37 13.92 -3.19 9.50
N LYS A 38 13.27 -3.76 10.52
CA LYS A 38 12.93 -5.18 10.54
C LYS A 38 12.09 -5.58 9.33
N LEU A 39 11.09 -4.77 8.96
CA LEU A 39 10.28 -5.02 7.76
C LEU A 39 11.11 -4.95 6.47
N VAL A 40 12.08 -4.05 6.38
CA VAL A 40 13.00 -3.97 5.23
C VAL A 40 13.89 -5.22 5.15
N GLU A 41 14.42 -5.67 6.28
CA GLU A 41 15.26 -6.86 6.36
C GLU A 41 14.51 -8.15 5.99
N GLU A 42 13.29 -8.31 6.49
CA GLU A 42 12.42 -9.46 6.21
C GLU A 42 11.99 -9.55 4.74
N LYS A 43 11.86 -8.41 4.07
CA LYS A 43 11.42 -8.33 2.66
C LYS A 43 12.55 -8.26 1.65
N SER A 44 13.82 -8.15 2.07
CA SER A 44 14.94 -7.99 1.15
C SER A 44 15.03 -9.16 0.14
N PRO A 45 15.20 -8.92 -1.17
CA PRO A 45 15.40 -7.61 -1.81
C PRO A 45 14.10 -6.82 -1.96
N VAL A 46 14.05 -5.58 -1.46
CA VAL A 46 12.81 -4.78 -1.41
C VAL A 46 13.01 -3.40 -2.01
N THR A 47 12.00 -2.90 -2.73
CA THR A 47 11.98 -1.50 -3.19
C THR A 47 11.16 -0.63 -2.23
N LEU A 48 11.78 0.44 -1.72
CA LEU A 48 11.11 1.48 -0.95
C LEU A 48 10.62 2.57 -1.90
N ILE A 49 9.36 2.98 -1.78
CA ILE A 49 8.73 3.98 -2.65
C ILE A 49 8.23 5.13 -1.79
N PHE A 50 8.95 6.24 -1.81
CA PHE A 50 8.63 7.43 -1.04
C PHE A 50 7.68 8.34 -1.83
N PHE A 51 6.55 8.69 -1.22
CA PHE A 51 5.54 9.54 -1.82
C PHE A 51 4.87 10.48 -0.80
N SER A 52 4.20 11.51 -1.32
CA SER A 52 3.30 12.36 -0.55
C SER A 52 1.97 12.52 -1.28
N THR A 53 0.89 12.77 -0.54
CA THR A 53 -0.47 12.80 -1.07
C THR A 53 -0.75 13.96 -2.04
N TRP A 54 0.01 15.05 -1.91
CA TRP A 54 -0.09 16.25 -2.75
C TRP A 54 0.76 16.20 -4.04
N CYS A 55 1.53 15.12 -4.23
CA CYS A 55 2.50 15.00 -5.30
C CYS A 55 1.87 14.29 -6.52
N SER A 56 1.60 15.03 -7.60
CA SER A 56 1.05 14.49 -8.85
C SER A 56 1.94 13.43 -9.47
N ASP A 57 3.26 13.69 -9.53
CA ASP A 57 4.23 12.81 -10.16
C ASP A 57 4.39 11.49 -9.39
N CYS A 58 4.10 11.53 -8.09
CA CYS A 58 4.08 10.34 -7.25
C CYS A 58 2.97 9.38 -7.64
N ILE A 59 1.80 9.89 -8.02
CA ILE A 59 0.67 9.07 -8.46
C ILE A 59 1.05 8.32 -9.74
N GLU A 60 1.69 8.99 -10.70
CA GLU A 60 2.15 8.34 -11.93
C GLU A 60 3.26 7.31 -11.65
N SER A 61 4.18 7.61 -10.74
CA SER A 61 5.21 6.67 -10.29
C SER A 61 4.63 5.42 -9.60
N LEU A 62 3.58 5.57 -8.79
CA LEU A 62 2.87 4.47 -8.14
C LEU A 62 2.10 3.61 -9.16
N LYS A 63 1.40 4.23 -10.12
CA LYS A 63 0.71 3.52 -11.20
C LYS A 63 1.68 2.72 -12.07
N ALA A 64 2.84 3.29 -12.38
CA ALA A 64 3.89 2.58 -13.11
C ALA A 64 4.39 1.36 -12.33
N THR A 65 4.65 1.53 -11.01
CA THR A 65 5.05 0.43 -10.12
C THR A 65 4.02 -0.69 -10.08
N LYS A 66 2.72 -0.36 -9.98
CA LYS A 66 1.64 -1.36 -9.96
C LYS A 66 1.61 -2.23 -11.22
N LYS A 67 2.03 -1.69 -12.37
CA LYS A 67 2.08 -2.40 -13.65
C LYS A 67 3.40 -3.13 -13.88
N ASP A 68 4.39 -2.91 -13.02
CA ASP A 68 5.72 -3.49 -13.17
C ASP A 68 5.77 -4.90 -12.55
N GLU A 69 5.55 -5.91 -13.41
CA GLU A 69 5.58 -7.31 -13.01
C GLU A 69 6.96 -7.75 -12.48
N SER A 70 8.05 -7.07 -12.89
CA SER A 70 9.41 -7.42 -12.45
C SER A 70 9.62 -7.21 -10.95
N LEU A 71 8.84 -6.33 -10.33
CA LEU A 71 8.92 -6.07 -8.89
C LEU A 71 8.28 -7.19 -8.06
N ASN A 72 7.50 -8.10 -8.66
CA ASN A 72 6.76 -9.16 -7.95
C ASN A 72 5.97 -8.66 -6.72
N LYS A 73 5.54 -7.39 -6.76
CA LYS A 73 4.92 -6.67 -5.63
C LYS A 73 5.78 -6.62 -4.34
N ASN A 74 7.10 -6.79 -4.46
CA ASN A 74 8.02 -6.72 -3.34
C ASN A 74 8.51 -5.29 -3.10
N TYR A 75 7.57 -4.42 -2.75
CA TYR A 75 7.84 -3.04 -2.38
C TYR A 75 7.16 -2.65 -1.06
N ILE A 76 7.69 -1.61 -0.44
CA ILE A 76 7.09 -0.91 0.70
C ILE A 76 6.86 0.54 0.27
N ILE A 77 5.62 0.98 0.38
CA ILE A 77 5.24 2.37 0.13
C ILE A 77 5.47 3.15 1.42
N VAL A 78 6.16 4.28 1.34
CA VAL A 78 6.44 5.17 2.46
C VAL A 78 5.79 6.52 2.20
N SER A 79 4.72 6.83 2.93
CA SER A 79 4.01 8.10 2.86
C SER A 79 4.68 9.11 3.79
N THR A 80 5.33 10.14 3.24
CA THR A 80 6.15 11.11 4.00
C THR A 80 5.79 12.57 3.62
N PHE A 81 6.53 13.54 4.15
CA PHE A 81 6.39 14.99 3.92
C PHE A 81 4.94 15.52 3.98
N ASN A 82 4.37 15.56 5.19
CA ASN A 82 3.03 16.09 5.49
C ASN A 82 1.86 15.28 4.91
N SER A 83 1.97 13.95 4.95
CA SER A 83 0.84 13.06 4.68
C SER A 83 0.19 12.64 5.99
N ASP A 84 -1.13 12.76 6.10
CA ASP A 84 -1.90 12.15 7.17
C ASP A 84 -2.43 10.78 6.74
N PHE A 85 -2.76 9.94 7.71
CA PHE A 85 -3.24 8.57 7.51
C PHE A 85 -4.43 8.48 6.56
N LYS A 86 -5.43 9.36 6.72
CA LYS A 86 -6.66 9.33 5.94
C LYS A 86 -6.39 9.70 4.48
N SER A 87 -5.58 10.74 4.26
CA SER A 87 -5.21 11.16 2.91
C SER A 87 -4.35 10.13 2.20
N ALA A 88 -3.40 9.50 2.89
CA ALA A 88 -2.54 8.47 2.33
C ALA A 88 -3.37 7.27 1.84
N ASN A 89 -4.25 6.75 2.71
CA ASN A 89 -5.14 5.65 2.38
C ASN A 89 -6.11 6.01 1.25
N LYS A 90 -6.64 7.23 1.25
CA LYS A 90 -7.52 7.69 0.17
C LYS A 90 -6.82 7.68 -1.18
N VAL A 91 -5.60 8.23 -1.26
CA VAL A 91 -4.83 8.23 -2.52
C VAL A 91 -4.56 6.81 -3.00
N LEU A 92 -4.15 5.91 -2.10
CA LEU A 92 -3.89 4.51 -2.47
C LEU A 92 -5.16 3.79 -2.94
N ALA A 93 -6.29 4.01 -2.28
CA ALA A 93 -7.58 3.45 -2.67
C ALA A 93 -8.09 4.01 -4.00
N ASP A 94 -8.07 5.34 -4.18
CA ASP A 94 -8.57 6.02 -5.38
C ASP A 94 -7.83 5.55 -6.65
N PHE A 95 -6.54 5.22 -6.54
CA PHE A 95 -5.73 4.72 -7.65
C PHE A 95 -5.55 3.19 -7.65
N GLY A 96 -6.22 2.50 -6.72
CA GLY A 96 -6.17 1.05 -6.57
C GLY A 96 -4.76 0.51 -6.37
N ILE A 97 -3.91 1.22 -5.63
CA ILE A 97 -2.56 0.80 -5.28
C ILE A 97 -2.64 -0.21 -4.13
N ASP A 98 -2.09 -1.40 -4.35
CA ASP A 98 -1.94 -2.46 -3.37
C ASP A 98 -0.50 -2.51 -2.82
N GLY A 99 -0.32 -3.12 -1.65
CA GLY A 99 0.99 -3.30 -1.02
C GLY A 99 1.05 -2.83 0.43
N LEU A 100 2.22 -2.98 1.05
CA LEU A 100 2.47 -2.50 2.42
C LEU A 100 2.74 -1.00 2.39
N CYS A 101 1.90 -0.21 3.04
CA CYS A 101 2.14 1.22 3.23
C CYS A 101 2.56 1.54 4.66
N ILE A 102 3.54 2.42 4.81
CA ILE A 102 4.02 2.97 6.08
C ILE A 102 3.82 4.48 6.09
N LEU A 103 3.18 5.01 7.15
CA LEU A 103 3.05 6.44 7.35
C LEU A 103 4.26 6.99 8.13
N ASP A 104 5.11 7.74 7.44
CA ASP A 104 6.31 8.40 7.98
C ASP A 104 5.99 9.84 8.40
N LYS A 105 5.11 9.97 9.40
CA LYS A 105 4.53 11.25 9.84
C LYS A 105 5.57 12.31 10.20
N ASN A 106 6.69 11.91 10.80
CA ASN A 106 7.76 12.80 11.28
C ASN A 106 8.97 12.86 10.33
N SER A 107 8.84 12.24 9.15
CA SER A 107 9.92 12.08 8.18
C SER A 107 11.18 11.40 8.73
N GLU A 108 11.05 10.56 9.76
CA GLU A 108 12.17 9.85 10.39
C GLU A 108 12.74 8.79 9.43
N ILE A 109 11.86 8.06 8.75
CA ILE A 109 12.26 7.08 7.74
C ILE A 109 12.89 7.80 6.55
N ALA A 110 12.25 8.83 6.01
CA ALA A 110 12.81 9.63 4.92
C ALA A 110 14.21 10.19 5.26
N LYS A 111 14.40 10.74 6.46
CA LYS A 111 15.70 11.23 6.93
C LYS A 111 16.75 10.11 6.98
N LYS A 112 16.41 8.94 7.53
CA LYS A 112 17.34 7.79 7.61
C LYS A 112 17.88 7.40 6.23
N TYR A 113 17.01 7.38 5.23
CA TYR A 113 17.37 7.01 3.85
C TYR A 113 17.86 8.20 3.00
N GLY A 114 18.08 9.38 3.60
CA GLY A 114 18.60 10.57 2.89
C GLY A 114 17.62 11.18 1.87
N ILE A 115 16.33 10.87 1.98
CA ILE A 115 15.29 11.35 1.08
C ILE A 115 14.97 12.82 1.38
N LYS A 116 15.09 13.69 0.36
CA LYS A 116 14.82 15.13 0.46
C LYS A 116 13.61 15.58 -0.35
N SER A 117 13.15 14.75 -1.28
CA SER A 117 12.02 15.04 -2.17
C SER A 117 11.33 13.75 -2.57
N VAL A 118 10.09 13.89 -3.05
CA VAL A 118 9.28 12.82 -3.62
C VAL A 118 8.88 13.20 -5.06
N PRO A 119 8.62 12.22 -5.95
CA PRO A 119 8.74 10.78 -5.73
C PRO A 119 10.20 10.32 -5.64
N HIS A 120 10.46 9.27 -4.87
CA HIS A 120 11.77 8.63 -4.82
C HIS A 120 11.66 7.11 -4.65
N LYS A 121 12.54 6.34 -5.28
CA LYS A 121 12.59 4.87 -5.13
C LYS A 121 14.00 4.43 -4.76
N ILE A 122 14.12 3.52 -3.80
CA ILE A 122 15.40 2.90 -3.42
C ILE A 122 15.21 1.39 -3.42
N SER A 123 16.12 0.67 -4.08
CA SER A 123 16.19 -0.79 -3.99
C SER A 123 17.19 -1.18 -2.92
N ILE A 124 16.77 -2.05 -1.99
CA ILE A 124 17.59 -2.57 -0.91
C ILE A 124 17.78 -4.06 -1.14
N SER A 125 18.99 -4.47 -1.48
CA SER A 125 19.43 -5.87 -1.55
C SER A 125 20.51 -6.11 -0.49
N LYS A 126 20.49 -7.27 0.16
CA LYS A 126 21.64 -7.76 0.94
C LYS A 126 22.83 -8.07 0.02
#